data_AF-A0A914HXV7-F1
#
_entry.id   AF-A0A914HXV7-F1
#
_cell.length_a   1.000
_cell.length_b   1.000
_cell.length_c   1.000
_cell.angle_alpha   90.00
_cell.angle_beta   90.00
_cell.angle_gamma   90.00
#
_symmetry.space_group_name_H-M   'P 1'
#
loop_
_entity.id
_entity.type
_entity.pdbx_description
1 polymer ?
#
loop_
_entity_poly.entity_id
_entity_poly.type
_entity_poly.pdbx_seq_one_letter_code
_entity_poly.pdbx_strand_id
1 'polypeptide(L)'
;MEDVSTKGVQSDFYEGLTAGQVESTIVHLAKFHAFTATLPRDLLSRFRVFEYGRLDEMEEQLVERVLNMGSPYFYRHEKTLRAFMAVHNKLKTDVHKRFGIRPVLSHGDLWSNNLFFNRTENGGAGDELSSIIDWQTCHKSTGLSDVIRIIFSGVNAPLRKERMNEWLDLYFDTVQEECRKLNILPSVEYSNELRKALFEEQRHFELTFVFLCFPTLFPQSKNDMHRNNLMERMETLFEEGREQYENIGQAKFLRLLIGYVFTVQQGLLSGIYSLFGVVFCSNPMFNFFIASCGAALFAAESSANFLLALDRLAEIISPKFGKFLFSGRAWLWTMASSIFGLYDFYMDFGNVPVDPKDYINSLIFALRRQQLLLQQIRSSKKCRPKAKNLQALTTPNLVAINGTNVATFVLYSIMQHLPMSKALIIAGFYCDYLMFGIPPIRQPNHSK
;
A
#
# COMPACT_ATOMS: atom_id res chain seq x y z
N MET A 1 18.80 18.44 -34.68
CA MET A 1 17.89 17.29 -34.88
C MET A 1 17.62 17.16 -36.36
N GLU A 2 17.55 15.94 -36.87
CA GLU A 2 17.09 15.67 -38.24
C GLU A 2 15.57 15.89 -38.32
N ASP A 3 15.09 16.50 -39.40
CA ASP A 3 13.65 16.65 -39.65
C ASP A 3 13.12 15.37 -40.32
N VAL A 4 12.38 14.57 -39.54
CA VAL A 4 11.80 13.30 -40.00
C VAL A 4 10.38 13.43 -40.55
N SER A 5 9.80 14.65 -40.58
CA SER A 5 8.46 14.88 -41.15
C SER A 5 8.37 14.58 -42.65
N THR A 6 9.52 14.61 -43.32
CA THR A 6 9.68 14.22 -44.73
C THR A 6 9.71 12.70 -44.91
N LYS A 7 10.06 11.93 -43.88
CA LYS A 7 10.23 10.47 -43.94
C LYS A 7 8.98 9.67 -43.57
N GLY A 8 8.09 10.27 -42.77
CA GLY A 8 6.86 9.62 -42.34
C GLY A 8 5.77 10.59 -41.96
N VAL A 9 4.67 10.06 -41.43
CA VAL A 9 3.54 10.82 -40.92
C VAL A 9 3.03 10.21 -39.62
N GLN A 10 2.48 11.02 -38.73
CA GLN A 10 1.94 10.58 -37.45
C GLN A 10 0.47 10.16 -37.61
N SER A 11 0.05 9.16 -36.83
CA SER A 11 -1.37 8.81 -36.70
C SER A 11 -2.11 9.82 -35.82
N ASP A 12 -3.42 9.98 -36.03
CA ASP A 12 -4.24 10.79 -35.09
C ASP A 12 -4.38 10.04 -33.76
N PHE A 13 -3.85 10.63 -32.69
CA PHE A 13 -3.89 10.10 -31.33
C PHE A 13 -5.31 9.73 -30.86
N TYR A 14 -6.31 10.55 -31.22
CA TYR A 14 -7.69 10.36 -30.78
C TYR A 14 -8.38 9.19 -31.51
N GLU A 15 -7.96 8.89 -32.74
CA GLU A 15 -8.42 7.72 -33.49
C GLU A 15 -7.74 6.44 -32.98
N GLY A 16 -6.49 6.55 -32.54
CA GLY A 16 -5.71 5.44 -32.00
C GLY A 16 -4.94 4.68 -33.07
N LEU A 17 -3.93 3.95 -32.63
CA LEU A 17 -3.07 3.15 -33.49
C LEU A 17 -3.79 1.90 -33.99
N THR A 18 -3.49 1.53 -35.23
CA THR A 18 -3.91 0.24 -35.80
C THR A 18 -3.12 -0.91 -35.18
N ALA A 19 -3.62 -2.12 -35.37
CA ALA A 19 -2.88 -3.33 -34.99
C ALA A 19 -1.49 -3.42 -35.63
N GLY A 20 -1.38 -3.16 -36.94
CA GLY A 20 -0.11 -3.22 -37.66
C GLY A 20 0.89 -2.17 -37.16
N GLN A 21 0.42 -0.96 -36.84
CA GLN A 21 1.24 0.10 -36.26
C GLN A 21 1.83 -0.31 -34.90
N VAL A 22 1.01 -0.91 -34.02
CA VAL A 22 1.45 -1.39 -32.71
C VAL A 22 2.46 -2.52 -32.87
N GLU A 23 2.18 -3.51 -33.71
CA GLU A 23 3.08 -4.64 -33.97
C GLU A 23 4.43 -4.18 -34.54
N SER A 24 4.40 -3.31 -35.56
CA SER A 24 5.61 -2.74 -36.15
C SER A 24 6.43 -2.01 -35.10
N THR A 25 5.78 -1.22 -34.24
CA THR A 25 6.45 -0.48 -33.17
C THR A 25 7.07 -1.42 -32.13
N ILE A 26 6.33 -2.44 -31.70
CA ILE A 26 6.81 -3.44 -30.72
C ILE A 26 8.03 -4.19 -31.24
N VAL A 27 8.03 -4.60 -32.50
CA VAL A 27 9.16 -5.31 -33.11
C VAL A 27 10.41 -4.43 -33.14
N HIS A 28 10.28 -3.15 -33.49
CA HIS A 28 11.41 -2.21 -33.48
C HIS A 28 11.92 -1.93 -32.07
N LEU A 29 11.02 -1.76 -31.10
CA LEU A 29 11.40 -1.63 -29.68
C LEU A 29 12.10 -2.87 -29.15
N ALA A 30 11.61 -4.07 -29.48
CA ALA A 30 12.23 -5.31 -29.06
C ALA A 30 13.68 -5.41 -29.56
N LYS A 31 13.91 -5.09 -30.85
CA LYS A 31 15.26 -5.02 -31.44
C LYS A 31 16.13 -3.97 -30.75
N PHE A 32 15.59 -2.77 -30.51
CA PHE A 32 16.31 -1.70 -29.81
C PHE A 32 16.69 -2.10 -28.37
N HIS A 33 15.77 -2.71 -27.62
CA HIS A 33 16.03 -3.18 -26.26
C HIS A 33 17.06 -4.32 -26.25
N ALA A 34 16.96 -5.30 -27.15
CA ALA A 34 17.96 -6.35 -27.30
C ALA A 34 19.35 -5.79 -27.66
N PHE A 35 19.41 -4.83 -28.59
CA PHE A 35 20.65 -4.14 -28.92
C PHE A 35 21.23 -3.39 -27.72
N THR A 36 20.43 -2.60 -27.01
CA THR A 36 20.91 -1.81 -25.86
C THR A 36 21.31 -2.69 -24.68
N ALA A 37 20.79 -3.92 -24.60
CA ALA A 37 21.30 -4.92 -23.67
C ALA A 37 22.77 -5.27 -23.95
N THR A 38 23.29 -5.16 -25.18
CA THR A 38 24.73 -5.39 -25.46
C THR A 38 25.64 -4.31 -24.90
N LEU A 39 25.09 -3.13 -24.57
CA LEU A 39 25.91 -1.98 -24.23
C LEU A 39 26.74 -2.22 -22.96
N PRO A 40 27.95 -1.63 -22.87
CA PRO A 40 28.78 -1.68 -21.67
C PRO A 40 28.03 -1.18 -20.43
N ARG A 41 28.26 -1.84 -19.28
CA ARG A 41 27.58 -1.50 -18.02
C ARG A 41 27.88 -0.07 -17.56
N ASP A 42 29.09 0.41 -17.81
CA ASP A 42 29.51 1.78 -17.49
C ASP A 42 28.73 2.79 -18.34
N LEU A 43 28.51 2.53 -19.63
CA LEU A 43 27.67 3.39 -20.47
C LEU A 43 26.22 3.43 -19.98
N LEU A 44 25.61 2.26 -19.74
CA LEU A 44 24.24 2.19 -19.19
C LEU A 44 24.12 2.87 -17.82
N SER A 45 25.19 2.85 -17.02
CA SER A 45 25.18 3.49 -15.70
C SER A 45 25.07 5.02 -15.76
N ARG A 46 25.51 5.64 -16.87
CA ARG A 46 25.43 7.10 -17.09
C ARG A 46 24.01 7.58 -17.35
N PHE A 47 23.12 6.70 -17.79
CA PHE A 47 21.71 7.01 -17.92
C PHE A 47 21.06 7.02 -16.52
N ARG A 48 20.24 8.06 -16.29
CA ARG A 48 19.46 8.19 -15.07
C ARG A 48 18.41 7.07 -15.01
N VAL A 49 17.90 6.82 -13.81
CA VAL A 49 16.62 6.12 -13.68
C VAL A 49 15.55 7.19 -13.83
N PHE A 50 14.47 6.90 -14.55
CA PHE A 50 13.40 7.88 -14.70
C PHE A 50 12.70 8.11 -13.36
N GLU A 51 12.40 9.37 -13.09
CA GLU A 51 11.63 9.80 -11.93
C GLU A 51 10.55 10.71 -12.51
N TYR A 52 9.27 10.32 -12.39
CA TYR A 52 8.23 11.34 -12.44
C TYR A 52 8.54 12.30 -11.29
N GLY A 53 8.43 13.62 -11.52
CA GLY A 53 8.75 14.64 -10.53
C GLY A 53 7.85 14.54 -9.28
N ARG A 54 7.49 15.67 -8.67
CA ARG A 54 6.65 15.69 -7.47
C ARG A 54 5.15 15.39 -7.74
N LEU A 55 4.90 14.22 -8.36
CA LEU A 55 3.77 13.30 -8.20
C LEU A 55 2.85 13.61 -7.02
N ASP A 56 3.44 13.49 -5.85
CA ASP A 56 2.84 13.58 -4.53
C ASP A 56 2.13 14.90 -4.26
N GLU A 57 2.61 16.00 -4.82
CA GLU A 57 1.98 17.31 -4.62
C GLU A 57 0.87 17.61 -5.62
N MET A 58 0.80 16.82 -6.69
CA MET A 58 -0.20 16.98 -7.74
C MET A 58 -1.33 15.95 -7.63
N GLU A 59 -1.27 15.01 -6.69
CA GLU A 59 -2.24 13.91 -6.53
C GLU A 59 -3.68 14.41 -6.59
N GLU A 60 -4.03 15.36 -5.72
CA GLU A 60 -5.37 15.94 -5.64
C GLU A 60 -5.76 16.63 -6.95
N GLN A 61 -4.84 17.41 -7.54
CA GLN A 61 -5.09 18.11 -8.79
C GLN A 61 -5.34 17.14 -9.96
N LEU A 62 -4.64 16.01 -9.99
CA LEU A 62 -4.82 14.99 -11.03
C LEU A 62 -6.17 14.28 -10.89
N VAL A 63 -6.58 13.96 -9.66
CA VAL A 63 -7.91 13.40 -9.40
C VAL A 63 -8.98 14.38 -9.87
N GLU A 64 -8.89 15.65 -9.48
CA GLU A 64 -9.85 16.67 -9.89
C GLU A 64 -9.89 16.85 -11.41
N ARG A 65 -8.75 16.82 -12.11
CA ARG A 65 -8.72 16.87 -13.58
C ARG A 65 -9.48 15.71 -14.22
N VAL A 66 -9.35 14.51 -13.68
CA VAL A 66 -10.06 13.32 -14.18
C VAL A 66 -11.56 13.43 -13.91
N LEU A 67 -11.97 13.86 -12.72
CA LEU A 67 -13.38 14.07 -12.39
C LEU A 67 -14.01 15.15 -13.28
N ASN A 68 -13.28 16.23 -13.56
CA ASN A 68 -13.71 17.32 -14.43
C ASN A 68 -13.90 16.92 -15.90
N MET A 69 -13.45 15.73 -16.32
CA MET A 69 -13.80 15.17 -17.64
C MET A 69 -15.29 14.77 -17.71
N GLY A 70 -15.98 14.68 -16.58
CA GLY A 70 -17.43 14.51 -16.53
C GLY A 70 -17.93 13.06 -16.59
N SER A 71 -17.05 12.07 -16.36
CA SER A 71 -17.44 10.64 -16.36
C SER A 71 -18.23 10.24 -15.13
N PRO A 72 -19.47 9.72 -15.28
CA PRO A 72 -20.19 9.10 -14.18
C PRO A 72 -19.46 7.90 -13.55
N TYR A 73 -18.64 7.20 -14.33
CA TYR A 73 -17.85 6.07 -13.85
C TYR A 73 -16.78 6.53 -12.85
N PHE A 74 -15.99 7.55 -13.18
CA PHE A 74 -14.97 8.05 -12.26
C PHE A 74 -15.56 8.71 -11.00
N TYR A 75 -16.72 9.37 -11.09
CA TYR A 75 -17.45 9.83 -9.89
C TYR A 75 -17.87 8.66 -8.99
N ARG A 76 -18.38 7.56 -9.56
CA ARG A 76 -18.77 6.37 -8.77
C ARG A 76 -17.57 5.71 -8.09
N HIS A 77 -16.40 5.76 -8.73
CA HIS A 77 -15.19 5.09 -8.28
C HIS A 77 -14.13 6.05 -7.70
N GLU A 78 -14.52 7.26 -7.30
CA GLU A 78 -13.62 8.31 -6.84
C GLU A 78 -12.69 7.85 -5.69
N LYS A 79 -13.23 7.12 -4.71
CA LYS A 79 -12.44 6.60 -3.59
C LYS A 79 -11.31 5.68 -4.07
N THR A 80 -11.59 4.82 -5.05
CA THR A 80 -10.61 3.90 -5.62
C THR A 80 -9.62 4.65 -6.52
N LEU A 81 -10.08 5.68 -7.24
CA LEU A 81 -9.22 6.57 -8.03
C LEU A 81 -8.20 7.30 -7.15
N ARG A 82 -8.64 7.85 -6.01
CA ARG A 82 -7.74 8.46 -5.02
C ARG A 82 -6.75 7.44 -4.44
N ALA A 83 -7.23 6.23 -4.12
CA ALA A 83 -6.35 5.16 -3.65
C ALA A 83 -5.30 4.74 -4.69
N PHE A 84 -5.66 4.70 -5.97
CA PHE A 84 -4.74 4.48 -7.08
C PHE A 84 -3.66 5.56 -7.12
N MET A 85 -4.04 6.85 -7.11
CA MET A 85 -3.08 7.95 -7.17
C MET A 85 -2.10 7.96 -6.00
N ALA A 86 -2.58 7.64 -4.79
CA ALA A 86 -1.74 7.57 -3.59
C ALA A 86 -0.66 6.45 -3.63
N VAL A 87 -0.84 5.42 -4.47
CA VAL A 87 0.13 4.31 -4.59
C VAL A 87 1.34 4.71 -5.45
N HIS A 88 1.18 5.70 -6.33
CA HIS A 88 2.21 6.13 -7.27
C HIS A 88 3.55 6.45 -6.59
N ASN A 89 3.51 7.11 -5.42
CA ASN A 89 4.69 7.54 -4.65
C ASN A 89 5.57 6.39 -4.11
N LYS A 90 5.14 5.13 -4.26
CA LYS A 90 5.88 3.95 -3.78
C LYS A 90 6.58 3.19 -4.90
N LEU A 91 6.30 3.51 -6.16
CA LEU A 91 6.83 2.77 -7.28
C LEU A 91 8.26 3.21 -7.57
N LYS A 92 9.18 2.28 -7.36
CA LYS A 92 10.58 2.47 -7.73
C LYS A 92 10.78 2.09 -9.18
N THR A 93 11.47 2.93 -9.92
CA THR A 93 11.78 2.77 -11.34
C THR A 93 12.95 1.82 -11.62
N ASP A 94 13.54 1.22 -10.57
CA ASP A 94 14.58 0.20 -10.68
C ASP A 94 14.03 -1.24 -10.72
N VAL A 95 12.87 -1.44 -11.34
CA VAL A 95 12.19 -2.73 -11.53
C VAL A 95 13.17 -3.81 -12.03
N HIS A 96 14.05 -3.46 -12.96
CA HIS A 96 15.07 -4.38 -13.48
C HIS A 96 15.94 -5.02 -12.38
N LYS A 97 16.31 -4.27 -11.33
CA LYS A 97 17.09 -4.80 -10.20
C LYS A 97 16.29 -5.79 -9.35
N ARG A 98 15.02 -5.48 -9.10
CA ARG A 98 14.13 -6.31 -8.26
C ARG A 98 13.89 -7.69 -8.87
N PHE A 99 13.80 -7.73 -10.20
CA PHE A 99 13.64 -8.96 -10.97
C PHE A 99 14.96 -9.59 -11.42
N GLY A 100 16.10 -8.96 -11.13
CA GLY A 100 17.42 -9.47 -11.51
C GLY A 100 17.65 -9.53 -13.02
N ILE A 101 16.90 -8.73 -13.80
CA ILE A 101 17.04 -8.66 -15.25
C ILE A 101 18.06 -7.59 -15.63
N ARG A 102 18.73 -7.82 -16.76
CA ARG A 102 19.68 -6.86 -17.30
C ARG A 102 18.93 -5.59 -17.74
N PRO A 103 19.34 -4.38 -17.31
CA PRO A 103 18.71 -3.15 -17.77
C PRO A 103 19.00 -2.89 -19.24
N VAL A 104 18.05 -2.26 -19.90
CA VAL A 104 18.12 -1.73 -21.27
C VAL A 104 17.83 -0.24 -21.24
N LEU A 105 18.01 0.46 -22.36
CA LEU A 105 17.55 1.84 -22.48
C LEU A 105 16.08 1.84 -22.89
N SER A 106 15.25 2.55 -22.13
CA SER A 106 13.88 2.86 -22.51
C SER A 106 13.79 4.25 -23.11
N HIS A 107 12.82 4.45 -23.99
CA HIS A 107 12.46 5.75 -24.53
C HIS A 107 11.94 6.66 -23.41
N GLY A 108 10.99 6.18 -22.61
CA GLY A 108 10.51 6.85 -21.40
C GLY A 108 9.43 7.91 -21.60
N ASP A 109 9.16 8.32 -22.84
CA ASP A 109 7.98 9.09 -23.23
C ASP A 109 7.40 8.57 -24.56
N LEU A 110 7.12 7.26 -24.64
CA LEU A 110 6.68 6.67 -25.91
C LEU A 110 5.17 6.55 -26.02
N TRP A 111 4.58 7.38 -26.87
CA TRP A 111 3.16 7.45 -27.18
C TRP A 111 3.01 7.81 -28.67
N SER A 112 1.80 7.73 -29.23
CA SER A 112 1.58 7.86 -30.68
C SER A 112 2.15 9.15 -31.28
N ASN A 113 2.18 10.25 -30.51
CA ASN A 113 2.72 11.54 -30.95
C ASN A 113 4.24 11.57 -31.09
N ASN A 114 4.94 10.51 -30.68
CA ASN A 114 6.38 10.37 -30.86
C ASN A 114 6.72 9.30 -31.92
N LEU A 115 5.71 8.78 -32.62
CA LEU A 115 5.84 7.77 -33.67
C LEU A 115 5.51 8.38 -35.04
N PHE A 116 6.38 8.11 -36.01
CA PHE A 116 6.13 8.38 -37.43
C PHE A 116 6.06 7.06 -38.18
N PHE A 117 5.05 6.92 -39.03
CA PHE A 117 4.82 5.75 -39.88
C PHE A 117 5.06 6.10 -41.35
N ASN A 118 5.40 5.09 -42.15
CA ASN A 118 5.52 5.23 -43.60
C ASN A 118 4.19 5.72 -44.19
N ARG A 119 4.26 6.57 -45.21
CA ARG A 119 3.07 7.12 -45.86
C ARG A 119 2.42 6.06 -46.74
N THR A 120 1.09 5.97 -46.68
CA THR A 120 0.30 5.23 -47.67
C THR A 120 0.26 6.00 -48.99
N GLU A 121 -0.25 5.37 -50.06
CA GLU A 121 -0.47 6.04 -51.36
C GLU A 121 -1.35 7.30 -51.23
N ASN A 122 -2.27 7.31 -50.27
CA ASN A 122 -3.16 8.43 -49.98
C ASN A 122 -2.54 9.49 -49.05
N GLY A 123 -1.26 9.34 -48.67
CA GLY A 123 -0.52 10.27 -47.81
C GLY A 123 -0.76 10.12 -46.30
N GLY A 124 -1.66 9.22 -45.89
CA GLY A 124 -1.94 8.90 -44.49
C GLY A 124 -0.91 7.97 -43.85
N ALA A 125 -1.02 7.73 -42.54
CA ALA A 125 -0.13 6.83 -41.81
C ALA A 125 -0.43 5.36 -42.19
N GLY A 126 0.59 4.67 -42.71
CA GLY A 126 0.57 3.21 -42.89
C GLY A 126 0.92 2.48 -41.60
N ASP A 127 1.13 1.17 -41.71
CA ASP A 127 1.42 0.32 -40.55
C ASP A 127 2.91 0.21 -40.20
N GLU A 128 3.80 0.51 -41.15
CA GLU A 128 5.23 0.39 -40.92
C GLU A 128 5.81 1.60 -40.18
N LEU A 129 6.44 1.35 -39.03
CA LEU A 129 7.15 2.38 -38.29
C LEU A 129 8.34 2.92 -39.10
N SER A 130 8.38 4.24 -39.28
CA SER A 130 9.44 4.97 -39.98
C SER A 130 10.48 5.51 -39.00
N SER A 131 10.05 6.15 -37.91
CA SER A 131 10.94 6.83 -36.97
C SER A 131 10.30 7.01 -35.58
N ILE A 132 11.13 7.03 -34.54
CA ILE A 132 10.76 7.40 -33.16
C ILE A 132 11.53 8.67 -32.80
N ILE A 133 10.82 9.68 -32.29
CA ILE A 133 11.40 10.98 -31.90
C ILE A 133 11.21 11.26 -30.42
N ASP A 134 11.81 12.36 -29.95
CA ASP A 134 11.67 12.89 -28.60
C ASP A 134 12.21 11.99 -27.48
N TRP A 135 13.47 11.60 -27.62
CA TRP A 135 14.23 10.79 -26.67
C TRP A 135 14.68 11.54 -25.39
N GLN A 136 14.07 12.69 -25.08
CA GLN A 136 14.51 13.55 -23.97
C GLN A 136 14.38 12.89 -22.58
N THR A 137 13.52 11.89 -22.46
CA THR A 137 13.25 11.11 -21.24
C THR A 137 13.95 9.75 -21.22
N CYS A 138 14.88 9.51 -22.15
CA CYS A 138 15.58 8.25 -22.27
C CYS A 138 16.35 7.90 -20.99
N HIS A 139 16.17 6.68 -20.50
CA HIS A 139 16.66 6.25 -19.19
C HIS A 139 16.87 4.74 -19.15
N LYS A 140 17.54 4.25 -18.10
CA LYS A 140 17.70 2.79 -17.91
C LYS A 140 16.48 2.17 -17.24
N SER A 141 15.93 1.11 -17.83
CA SER A 141 14.72 0.41 -17.36
C SER A 141 14.71 -1.04 -17.85
N THR A 142 13.55 -1.68 -17.84
CA THR A 142 13.28 -3.03 -18.35
C THR A 142 12.95 -3.05 -19.85
N GLY A 143 12.64 -1.90 -20.47
CA GLY A 143 12.14 -1.79 -21.85
C GLY A 143 10.62 -1.97 -21.98
N LEU A 144 10.02 -2.83 -21.15
CA LEU A 144 8.60 -3.16 -21.21
C LEU A 144 7.67 -1.97 -20.90
N SER A 145 8.14 -0.96 -20.15
CA SER A 145 7.41 0.29 -19.91
C SER A 145 6.99 0.99 -21.19
N ASP A 146 7.88 1.03 -22.21
CA ASP A 146 7.58 1.69 -23.49
C ASP A 146 6.48 0.94 -24.27
N VAL A 147 6.49 -0.39 -24.19
CA VAL A 147 5.49 -1.26 -24.81
C VAL A 147 4.13 -1.06 -24.16
N ILE A 148 4.07 -1.15 -22.83
CA ILE A 148 2.83 -0.93 -22.08
C ILE A 148 2.30 0.48 -22.33
N ARG A 149 3.17 1.49 -22.38
CA ARG A 149 2.75 2.88 -22.62
C ARG A 149 2.09 3.05 -23.98
N ILE A 150 2.66 2.50 -25.06
CA ILE A 150 2.03 2.55 -26.38
C ILE A 150 0.68 1.85 -26.36
N ILE A 151 0.60 0.66 -25.77
CA ILE A 151 -0.65 -0.11 -25.72
C ILE A 151 -1.73 0.63 -24.92
N PHE A 152 -1.37 1.23 -23.78
CA PHE A 152 -2.30 1.89 -22.88
C PHE A 152 -2.75 3.26 -23.42
N SER A 153 -1.83 4.07 -23.92
CA SER A 153 -2.13 5.43 -24.39
C SER A 153 -2.57 5.47 -25.86
N GLY A 154 -2.02 4.61 -26.71
CA GLY A 154 -2.17 4.67 -28.16
C GLY A 154 -3.30 3.84 -28.74
N VAL A 155 -3.87 2.87 -28.02
CA VAL A 155 -4.83 1.90 -28.59
C VAL A 155 -6.22 2.06 -27.98
N ASN A 156 -7.26 1.96 -28.82
CA ASN A 156 -8.65 1.92 -28.38
C ASN A 156 -8.98 0.68 -27.54
N ALA A 157 -9.95 0.81 -26.63
CA ALA A 157 -10.27 -0.24 -25.67
C ALA A 157 -10.66 -1.60 -26.28
N PRO A 158 -11.50 -1.68 -27.34
CA PRO A 158 -11.88 -2.96 -27.93
C PRO A 158 -10.68 -3.73 -28.49
N LEU A 159 -9.85 -3.04 -29.30
CA LEU A 159 -8.67 -3.64 -29.92
C LEU A 159 -7.60 -4.02 -28.88
N ARG A 160 -7.39 -3.16 -27.87
CA ARG A 160 -6.46 -3.46 -26.77
C ARG A 160 -6.88 -4.73 -26.03
N LYS A 161 -8.16 -4.84 -25.68
CA LYS A 161 -8.70 -6.01 -24.95
C LYS A 161 -8.54 -7.30 -25.74
N GLU A 162 -8.70 -7.22 -27.06
CA GLU A 162 -8.53 -8.36 -27.96
C GLU A 162 -7.06 -8.80 -28.07
N ARG A 163 -6.13 -7.85 -28.22
CA ARG A 163 -4.77 -8.15 -28.72
C ARG A 163 -3.62 -7.91 -27.74
N MET A 164 -3.86 -7.30 -26.57
CA MET A 164 -2.79 -6.92 -25.63
C MET A 164 -1.89 -8.10 -25.23
N ASN A 165 -2.47 -9.28 -24.97
CA ASN A 165 -1.67 -10.46 -24.60
C ASN A 165 -0.77 -10.91 -25.76
N GLU A 166 -1.31 -10.95 -26.99
CA GLU A 166 -0.53 -11.29 -28.20
C GLU A 166 0.63 -10.32 -28.40
N TRP A 167 0.41 -9.02 -28.17
CA TRP A 167 1.45 -7.99 -28.29
C TRP A 167 2.53 -8.07 -27.22
N LEU A 168 2.15 -8.41 -25.98
CA LEU A 168 3.12 -8.66 -24.92
C LEU A 168 3.97 -9.89 -25.25
N ASP A 169 3.36 -10.96 -25.75
CA ASP A 169 4.09 -12.16 -26.19
C ASP A 169 5.00 -11.86 -27.38
N LEU A 170 4.52 -11.14 -28.39
CA LEU A 170 5.31 -10.66 -29.51
C LEU A 170 6.56 -9.90 -29.05
N TYR A 171 6.42 -8.99 -28.07
CA TYR A 171 7.55 -8.26 -27.50
C TYR A 171 8.58 -9.20 -26.87
N PHE A 172 8.16 -10.06 -25.93
CA PHE A 172 9.09 -10.91 -25.19
C PHE A 172 9.75 -11.97 -26.07
N ASP A 173 9.01 -12.53 -27.03
CA ASP A 173 9.53 -13.52 -27.96
C ASP A 173 10.53 -12.89 -28.92
N THR A 174 10.25 -11.68 -29.43
CA THR A 174 11.18 -10.93 -30.27
C THR A 174 12.44 -10.52 -29.50
N VAL A 175 12.32 -10.01 -28.28
CA VAL A 175 13.50 -9.65 -27.46
C VAL A 175 14.38 -10.88 -27.23
N GLN A 176 13.79 -12.02 -26.89
CA GLN A 176 14.56 -13.25 -26.68
C GLN A 176 15.26 -13.67 -27.96
N GLU A 177 14.55 -13.69 -29.09
CA GLU A 177 15.13 -14.10 -30.36
C GLU A 177 16.28 -13.19 -30.78
N GLU A 178 16.13 -11.88 -30.66
CA GLU A 178 17.20 -10.92 -30.94
C GLU A 178 18.38 -11.06 -29.97
N CYS A 179 18.11 -11.34 -28.69
CA CYS A 179 19.17 -11.64 -27.73
C CYS A 179 19.90 -12.96 -28.05
N ARG A 180 19.24 -13.99 -28.63
CA ARG A 180 19.91 -15.21 -29.11
C ARG A 180 20.87 -14.87 -30.24
N LYS A 181 20.40 -14.12 -31.26
CA LYS A 181 21.21 -13.71 -32.41
C LYS A 181 22.44 -12.90 -32.02
N LEU A 182 22.30 -12.05 -31.00
CA LEU A 182 23.39 -11.23 -30.47
C LEU A 182 24.28 -11.96 -29.45
N ASN A 183 24.05 -13.25 -29.20
CA ASN A 183 24.76 -14.07 -28.21
C ASN A 183 24.71 -13.51 -26.77
N ILE A 184 23.53 -12.98 -26.38
CA ILE A 184 23.29 -12.36 -25.06
C ILE A 184 22.59 -13.34 -24.09
N LEU A 185 21.98 -14.46 -24.54
CA LEU A 185 21.13 -15.32 -23.69
C LEU A 185 21.85 -16.50 -22.99
N PRO A 186 21.49 -16.83 -21.73
CA PRO A 186 21.05 -15.86 -20.72
C PRO A 186 21.52 -16.08 -19.27
N SER A 187 21.39 -15.02 -18.48
CA SER A 187 21.23 -15.15 -17.02
C SER A 187 19.76 -15.31 -16.58
N VAL A 188 18.75 -14.96 -17.39
CA VAL A 188 17.31 -15.20 -17.12
C VAL A 188 16.54 -15.42 -18.43
N GLU A 189 15.84 -16.55 -18.57
CA GLU A 189 14.81 -16.78 -19.60
C GLU A 189 13.49 -16.12 -19.16
N TYR A 190 12.76 -15.46 -20.06
CA TYR A 190 11.49 -14.79 -19.72
C TYR A 190 10.35 -15.81 -19.59
N SER A 191 10.30 -16.49 -18.44
CA SER A 191 9.18 -17.38 -18.09
C SER A 191 7.86 -16.62 -18.04
N ASN A 192 6.74 -17.32 -18.24
CA ASN A 192 5.40 -16.73 -18.19
C ASN A 192 5.12 -16.02 -16.86
N GLU A 193 5.62 -16.58 -15.76
CA GLU A 193 5.49 -15.99 -14.42
C GLU A 193 6.27 -14.67 -14.32
N LEU A 194 7.47 -14.61 -14.89
CA LEU A 194 8.28 -13.40 -14.91
C LEU A 194 7.64 -12.33 -15.81
N ARG A 195 7.16 -12.70 -17.01
CA ARG A 195 6.45 -11.79 -17.92
C ARG A 195 5.26 -11.15 -17.23
N LYS A 196 4.42 -11.97 -16.59
CA LYS A 196 3.25 -11.51 -15.84
C LYS A 196 3.65 -10.59 -14.68
N ALA A 197 4.64 -10.98 -13.88
CA ALA A 197 5.08 -10.18 -12.75
C ALA A 197 5.67 -8.82 -13.17
N LEU A 198 6.44 -8.77 -14.27
CA LEU A 198 6.94 -7.52 -14.83
C LEU A 198 5.82 -6.61 -15.32
N PHE A 199 4.83 -7.17 -16.03
CA PHE A 199 3.66 -6.42 -16.47
C PHE A 199 2.88 -5.84 -15.30
N GLU A 200 2.57 -6.63 -14.28
CA GLU A 200 1.85 -6.17 -13.08
C GLU A 200 2.60 -5.07 -12.34
N GLU A 201 3.93 -5.14 -12.28
CA GLU A 201 4.75 -4.13 -11.61
C GLU A 201 4.75 -2.80 -12.40
N GLN A 202 4.78 -2.86 -13.73
CA GLN A 202 4.94 -1.67 -14.58
C GLN A 202 3.63 -1.05 -15.02
N ARG A 203 2.54 -1.82 -15.11
CA ARG A 203 1.25 -1.32 -15.59
C ARG A 203 0.70 -0.17 -14.75
N HIS A 204 0.93 -0.16 -13.44
CA HIS A 204 0.46 0.94 -12.59
C HIS A 204 1.12 2.26 -12.97
N PHE A 205 2.42 2.22 -13.27
CA PHE A 205 3.20 3.39 -13.64
C PHE A 205 2.72 3.97 -14.98
N GLU A 206 2.48 3.10 -15.97
CA GLU A 206 1.97 3.54 -17.28
C GLU A 206 0.50 3.98 -17.23
N LEU A 207 -0.29 3.42 -16.31
CA LEU A 207 -1.63 3.92 -16.04
C LEU A 207 -1.56 5.36 -15.50
N THR A 208 -0.61 5.69 -14.61
CA THR A 208 -0.46 7.08 -14.14
C THR A 208 -0.17 8.04 -15.29
N PHE A 209 0.63 7.64 -16.28
CA PHE A 209 0.89 8.47 -17.47
C PHE A 209 -0.40 8.80 -18.23
N VAL A 210 -1.27 7.80 -18.46
CA VAL A 210 -2.57 8.03 -19.11
C VAL A 210 -3.40 9.05 -18.33
N PHE A 211 -3.47 8.93 -17.02
CA PHE A 211 -4.24 9.86 -16.17
C PHE A 211 -3.60 11.25 -16.03
N LEU A 212 -2.31 11.39 -16.34
CA LEU A 212 -1.65 12.69 -16.42
C LEU A 212 -1.95 13.38 -17.76
N CYS A 213 -1.82 12.65 -18.87
CA CYS A 213 -1.87 13.20 -20.21
C CYS A 213 -3.31 13.37 -20.74
N PHE A 214 -4.18 12.38 -20.54
CA PHE A 214 -5.50 12.38 -21.18
C PHE A 214 -6.41 13.52 -20.69
N PRO A 215 -6.51 13.84 -19.39
CA PRO A 215 -7.30 15.00 -18.96
C PRO A 215 -6.80 16.33 -19.55
N THR A 216 -5.51 16.42 -19.90
CA THR A 216 -4.92 17.60 -20.54
C THR A 216 -5.27 17.67 -22.04
N LEU A 217 -5.39 16.52 -22.70
CA LEU A 217 -5.75 16.39 -24.12
C LEU A 217 -7.26 16.38 -24.35
N PHE A 218 -8.05 16.05 -23.33
CA PHE A 218 -9.50 15.93 -23.43
C PHE A 218 -10.19 17.23 -23.89
N PRO A 219 -9.87 18.43 -23.35
CA PRO A 219 -10.42 19.68 -23.85
C PRO A 219 -10.02 20.03 -25.29
N GLN A 220 -8.94 19.42 -25.80
CA GLN A 220 -8.43 19.66 -27.16
C GLN A 220 -9.09 18.73 -28.21
N SER A 221 -9.98 17.84 -27.77
CA SER A 221 -10.72 16.92 -28.64
C SER A 221 -11.55 17.67 -29.69
N LYS A 222 -11.41 17.29 -30.96
CA LYS A 222 -12.06 17.98 -32.10
C LYS A 222 -13.57 17.72 -32.17
N ASN A 223 -14.05 16.59 -31.66
CA ASN A 223 -15.44 16.14 -31.75
C ASN A 223 -15.80 15.18 -30.59
N ASP A 224 -17.07 14.77 -30.51
CA ASP A 224 -17.55 13.85 -29.46
C ASP A 224 -16.96 12.45 -29.57
N MET A 225 -16.67 11.97 -30.78
CA MET A 225 -16.01 10.68 -30.97
C MET A 225 -14.62 10.67 -30.33
N HIS A 226 -13.84 11.74 -30.49
CA HIS A 226 -12.53 11.89 -29.85
C HIS A 226 -12.64 11.88 -28.32
N ARG A 227 -13.62 12.61 -27.77
CA ARG A 227 -13.89 12.61 -26.32
C ARG A 227 -14.24 11.21 -25.84
N ASN A 228 -15.19 10.55 -26.52
CA ASN A 228 -15.65 9.22 -26.15
C ASN A 228 -14.54 8.18 -26.22
N ASN A 229 -13.69 8.21 -27.26
CA ASN A 229 -12.54 7.32 -27.38
C ASN A 229 -11.57 7.50 -26.20
N LEU A 230 -11.24 8.74 -25.82
CA LEU A 230 -10.36 8.98 -24.67
C LEU A 230 -11.00 8.51 -23.35
N MET A 231 -12.28 8.81 -23.14
CA MET A 231 -12.99 8.35 -21.95
C MET A 231 -13.02 6.84 -21.85
N GLU A 232 -13.43 6.15 -22.92
CA GLU A 232 -13.53 4.71 -22.96
C GLU A 232 -12.17 4.05 -22.69
N ARG A 233 -11.09 4.55 -23.31
CA ARG A 233 -9.73 4.06 -23.05
C ARG A 233 -9.36 4.16 -21.58
N MET A 234 -9.65 5.29 -20.92
CA MET A 234 -9.34 5.49 -19.50
C MET A 234 -10.19 4.62 -18.57
N GLU A 235 -11.51 4.60 -18.78
CA GLU A 235 -12.45 3.87 -17.94
C GLU A 235 -12.16 2.37 -17.98
N THR A 236 -11.92 1.82 -19.17
CA THR A 236 -11.59 0.40 -19.34
C THR A 236 -10.25 0.03 -18.71
N LEU A 237 -9.20 0.84 -18.91
CA LEU A 237 -7.90 0.59 -18.26
C LEU A 237 -8.01 0.61 -16.74
N PHE A 238 -8.77 1.55 -16.21
CA PHE A 238 -8.98 1.65 -14.78
C PHE A 238 -9.72 0.43 -14.25
N GLU A 239 -10.81 0.03 -14.91
CA GLU A 239 -11.60 -1.15 -14.53
C GLU A 239 -10.75 -2.42 -14.51
N GLU A 240 -9.92 -2.64 -15.54
CA GLU A 240 -9.02 -3.80 -15.65
C GLU A 240 -8.04 -3.91 -14.46
N GLY A 241 -7.71 -2.79 -13.79
CA GLY A 241 -6.81 -2.76 -12.62
C GLY A 241 -7.46 -2.45 -11.28
N ARG A 242 -8.76 -2.13 -11.25
CA ARG A 242 -9.42 -1.45 -10.12
C ARG A 242 -9.36 -2.27 -8.83
N GLU A 243 -9.61 -3.57 -8.91
CA GLU A 243 -9.69 -4.47 -7.74
C GLU A 243 -8.42 -4.44 -6.87
N GLN A 244 -7.25 -4.24 -7.48
CA GLN A 244 -5.98 -4.14 -6.77
C GLN A 244 -5.98 -2.96 -5.78
N TYR A 245 -6.66 -1.86 -6.12
CA TYR A 245 -6.72 -0.65 -5.31
C TYR A 245 -7.86 -0.66 -4.29
N GLU A 246 -8.93 -1.43 -4.55
CA GLU A 246 -10.05 -1.60 -3.61
C GLU A 246 -9.61 -2.37 -2.37
N ASN A 247 -8.80 -3.42 -2.57
CA ASN A 247 -8.26 -4.26 -1.51
C ASN A 247 -7.28 -3.50 -0.61
N ILE A 248 -6.58 -2.48 -1.11
CA ILE A 248 -5.72 -1.61 -0.30
C ILE A 248 -6.57 -0.81 0.70
N GLY A 249 -7.76 -0.35 0.30
CA GLY A 249 -8.73 0.29 1.17
C GLY A 249 -9.29 -0.66 2.24
N GLN A 250 -9.59 -1.90 1.88
CA GLN A 250 -10.08 -2.93 2.81
C GLN A 250 -9.00 -3.40 3.79
N ALA A 251 -7.77 -3.61 3.35
CA ALA A 251 -6.65 -3.98 4.22
C ALA A 251 -6.34 -2.86 5.23
N LYS A 252 -6.43 -1.60 4.80
CA LYS A 252 -6.33 -0.44 5.71
C LYS A 252 -7.51 -0.39 6.69
N PHE A 253 -8.74 -0.67 6.25
CA PHE A 253 -9.93 -0.76 7.11
C PHE A 253 -9.85 -1.91 8.12
N LEU A 254 -9.38 -3.10 7.72
CA LEU A 254 -9.22 -4.24 8.60
C LEU A 254 -8.14 -3.99 9.66
N ARG A 255 -7.02 -3.35 9.27
CA ARG A 255 -5.99 -2.89 10.22
C ARG A 255 -6.55 -1.86 11.21
N LEU A 256 -7.36 -0.92 10.73
CA LEU A 256 -8.02 0.10 11.56
C LEU A 256 -9.05 -0.53 12.51
N LEU A 257 -9.84 -1.49 12.05
CA LEU A 257 -10.84 -2.19 12.85
C LEU A 257 -10.17 -3.03 13.95
N ILE A 258 -9.08 -3.73 13.63
CA ILE A 258 -8.31 -4.49 14.61
C ILE A 258 -7.73 -3.55 15.69
N GLY A 259 -7.11 -2.44 15.29
CA GLY A 259 -6.60 -1.43 16.24
C GLY A 259 -7.71 -0.78 17.08
N TYR A 260 -8.88 -0.53 16.50
CA TYR A 260 -10.05 0.02 17.19
C TYR A 260 -10.64 -0.95 18.22
N VAL A 261 -10.86 -2.21 17.84
CA VAL A 261 -11.38 -3.25 18.73
C VAL A 261 -10.42 -3.47 19.90
N PHE A 262 -9.11 -3.50 19.64
CA PHE A 262 -8.09 -3.63 20.68
C PHE A 262 -8.11 -2.45 21.68
N THR A 263 -8.14 -1.21 21.16
CA THR A 263 -8.14 0.01 21.99
C THR A 263 -9.41 0.14 22.83
N VAL A 264 -10.58 -0.20 22.26
CA VAL A 264 -11.87 -0.17 22.97
C VAL A 264 -11.95 -1.29 24.01
N GLN A 265 -11.50 -2.50 23.67
CA GLN A 265 -11.49 -3.63 24.61
C GLN A 265 -10.60 -3.35 25.82
N GLN A 266 -9.39 -2.81 25.60
CA GLN A 266 -8.47 -2.50 26.71
C GLN A 266 -8.89 -1.26 27.50
N GLY A 267 -9.29 -0.17 26.83
CA GLY A 267 -9.60 1.10 27.49
C GLY A 267 -10.96 1.13 28.19
N LEU A 268 -12.00 0.55 27.57
CA LEU A 268 -13.37 0.66 28.07
C LEU A 268 -13.68 -0.37 29.16
N LEU A 269 -13.26 -1.63 29.00
CA LEU A 269 -13.51 -2.68 30.00
C LEU A 269 -12.71 -2.44 31.28
N SER A 270 -11.43 -2.08 31.16
CA SER A 270 -10.60 -1.73 32.33
C SER A 270 -11.12 -0.49 33.05
N GLY A 271 -11.56 0.52 32.30
CA GLY A 271 -12.18 1.74 32.84
C GLY A 271 -13.52 1.49 33.54
N ILE A 272 -14.40 0.68 32.94
CA ILE A 272 -15.69 0.30 33.52
C ILE A 272 -15.51 -0.55 34.78
N TYR A 273 -14.61 -1.53 34.78
CA TYR A 273 -14.34 -2.36 35.95
C TYR A 273 -13.71 -1.57 37.10
N SER A 274 -12.87 -0.58 36.76
CA SER A 274 -12.34 0.39 37.73
C SER A 274 -13.43 1.29 38.31
N LEU A 275 -14.36 1.78 37.47
CA LEU A 275 -15.52 2.60 37.89
C LEU A 275 -16.44 1.87 38.88
N PHE A 276 -16.63 0.56 38.71
CA PHE A 276 -17.45 -0.26 39.61
C PHE A 276 -16.70 -0.78 40.84
N GLY A 277 -15.40 -0.49 40.98
CA GLY A 277 -14.59 -0.98 42.11
C GLY A 277 -14.44 -2.51 42.13
N VAL A 278 -14.69 -3.18 41.00
CA VAL A 278 -14.65 -4.65 40.88
C VAL A 278 -13.21 -5.16 40.84
N VAL A 279 -12.26 -4.27 40.47
CA VAL A 279 -10.83 -4.57 40.28
C VAL A 279 -10.17 -5.17 41.52
N PHE A 280 -10.57 -4.77 42.73
CA PHE A 280 -9.79 -5.11 43.93
C PHE A 280 -10.49 -6.01 44.97
N CYS A 281 -11.82 -6.18 44.95
CA CYS A 281 -12.50 -6.86 46.07
C CYS A 281 -13.46 -8.00 45.71
N SER A 282 -13.80 -8.22 44.42
CA SER A 282 -14.94 -9.11 44.07
C SER A 282 -14.60 -10.32 43.20
N ASN A 283 -13.58 -10.22 42.36
CA ASN A 283 -13.15 -11.30 41.46
C ASN A 283 -11.67 -11.13 41.02
N PRO A 284 -10.72 -11.15 41.97
CA PRO A 284 -9.32 -10.82 41.70
C PRO A 284 -8.69 -11.78 40.66
N MET A 285 -9.02 -13.07 40.70
CA MET A 285 -8.47 -14.07 39.77
C MET A 285 -8.97 -13.89 38.34
N PHE A 286 -10.25 -13.59 38.15
CA PHE A 286 -10.81 -13.33 36.83
C PHE A 286 -10.21 -12.05 36.21
N ASN A 287 -10.07 -10.99 37.02
CA ASN A 287 -9.44 -9.76 36.55
C ASN A 287 -7.96 -9.95 36.23
N PHE A 288 -7.24 -10.72 37.06
CA PHE A 288 -5.84 -11.07 36.82
C PHE A 288 -5.68 -11.88 35.54
N PHE A 289 -6.56 -12.86 35.29
CA PHE A 289 -6.60 -13.62 34.04
C PHE A 289 -6.85 -12.74 32.82
N ILE A 290 -7.86 -11.86 32.86
CA ILE A 290 -8.18 -10.96 31.74
C ILE A 290 -7.03 -9.97 31.48
N ALA A 291 -6.41 -9.44 32.52
CA ALA A 291 -5.24 -8.56 32.40
C ALA A 291 -4.03 -9.30 31.80
N SER A 292 -3.77 -10.54 32.26
CA SER A 292 -2.69 -11.40 31.74
C SER A 292 -2.94 -11.77 30.27
N CYS A 293 -4.17 -12.07 29.87
CA CYS A 293 -4.52 -12.25 28.46
C CYS A 293 -4.27 -10.97 27.64
N GLY A 294 -4.53 -9.80 28.22
CA GLY A 294 -4.25 -8.52 27.60
C GLY A 294 -2.75 -8.29 27.37
N ALA A 295 -1.93 -8.54 28.39
CA ALA A 295 -0.48 -8.45 28.32
C ALA A 295 0.11 -9.40 27.27
N ALA A 296 -0.34 -10.66 27.28
CA ALA A 296 0.05 -11.69 26.32
C ALA A 296 -0.24 -11.31 24.86
N LEU A 297 -1.43 -10.75 24.60
CA LEU A 297 -1.82 -10.27 23.27
C LEU A 297 -1.00 -9.05 22.86
N PHE A 298 -0.68 -8.15 23.80
CA PHE A 298 0.19 -7.00 23.57
C PHE A 298 1.64 -7.42 23.23
N ALA A 299 2.18 -8.42 23.93
CA ALA A 299 3.48 -9.00 23.65
C ALA A 299 3.53 -9.68 22.26
N ALA A 300 2.47 -10.41 21.90
CA ALA A 300 2.33 -11.01 20.57
C ALA A 300 2.22 -9.96 19.45
N GLU A 301 1.45 -8.89 19.66
CA GLU A 301 1.32 -7.79 18.69
C GLU A 301 2.65 -7.05 18.51
N SER A 302 3.32 -6.71 19.62
CA SER A 302 4.58 -5.96 19.60
C SER A 302 5.69 -6.76 18.92
N SER A 303 5.78 -8.07 19.17
CA SER A 303 6.73 -8.96 18.50
C SER A 303 6.42 -9.12 17.01
N ALA A 304 5.16 -9.23 16.61
CA ALA A 304 4.77 -9.24 15.20
C ALA A 304 5.14 -7.93 14.48
N ASN A 305 4.92 -6.77 15.12
CA ASN A 305 5.32 -5.47 14.58
C ASN A 305 6.84 -5.34 14.42
N PHE A 306 7.61 -5.86 15.38
CA PHE A 306 9.07 -5.91 15.29
C PHE A 306 9.55 -6.80 14.12
N LEU A 307 8.93 -7.97 13.93
CA LEU A 307 9.26 -8.86 12.81
C LEU A 307 8.93 -8.25 11.44
N LEU A 308 7.83 -7.49 11.33
CA LEU A 308 7.51 -6.73 10.12
C LEU A 308 8.55 -5.62 9.85
N ALA A 309 9.06 -4.98 10.89
CA ALA A 309 10.14 -4.00 10.75
C ALA A 309 11.45 -4.67 10.28
N LEU A 310 11.77 -5.85 10.82
CA LEU A 310 12.92 -6.64 10.39
C LEU A 310 12.80 -7.14 8.94
N ASP A 311 11.63 -7.56 8.50
CA ASP A 311 11.35 -7.93 7.10
C ASP A 311 11.68 -6.77 6.16
N ARG A 312 11.17 -5.57 6.49
CA ARG A 312 11.48 -4.35 5.73
C ARG A 312 12.96 -3.99 5.73
N LEU A 313 13.65 -4.12 6.86
CA LEU A 313 15.09 -3.88 6.95
C LEU A 313 15.88 -4.92 6.14
N ALA A 314 15.47 -6.19 6.17
CA ALA A 314 16.10 -7.26 5.40
C ALA A 314 15.90 -7.07 3.89
N GLU A 315 14.71 -6.64 3.45
CA GLU A 315 14.45 -6.25 2.05
C GLU A 315 15.39 -5.13 1.59
N ILE A 316 15.65 -4.14 2.46
CA ILE A 316 16.52 -2.99 2.14
C ILE A 316 17.99 -3.40 2.09
N ILE A 317 18.46 -4.21 3.03
CA ILE A 317 19.88 -4.59 3.16
C ILE A 317 20.25 -5.65 2.13
N SER A 318 19.41 -6.67 1.96
CA SER A 318 19.65 -7.78 1.02
C SER A 318 18.33 -8.44 0.61
N PRO A 319 17.81 -8.10 -0.58
CA PRO A 319 16.56 -8.68 -1.09
C PRO A 319 16.57 -10.21 -1.18
N LYS A 320 17.74 -10.81 -1.44
CA LYS A 320 17.93 -12.27 -1.44
C LYS A 320 17.75 -12.87 -0.04
N PHE A 321 18.31 -12.22 0.97
CA PHE A 321 18.20 -12.66 2.36
C PHE A 321 16.78 -12.45 2.91
N GLY A 322 16.15 -11.31 2.61
CA GLY A 322 14.74 -11.05 2.94
C GLY A 322 13.80 -12.10 2.31
N LYS A 323 13.94 -12.39 1.01
CA LYS A 323 13.18 -13.45 0.36
C LYS A 323 13.41 -14.83 0.99
N PHE A 324 14.66 -15.17 1.32
CA PHE A 324 14.96 -16.44 1.99
C PHE A 324 14.29 -16.56 3.36
N LEU A 325 14.25 -15.48 4.15
CA LEU A 325 13.68 -15.48 5.50
C LEU A 325 12.14 -15.43 5.52
N PHE A 326 11.52 -14.61 4.66
CA PHE A 326 10.11 -14.25 4.81
C PHE A 326 9.19 -14.77 3.68
N SER A 327 9.72 -14.97 2.46
CA SER A 327 8.90 -15.40 1.31
C SER A 327 8.35 -16.82 1.49
N GLY A 328 7.02 -16.96 1.50
CA GLY A 328 6.32 -18.23 1.72
C GLY A 328 6.44 -18.78 3.16
N ARG A 329 7.11 -18.06 4.06
CA ARG A 329 7.42 -18.48 5.44
C ARG A 329 6.87 -17.54 6.51
N ALA A 330 6.10 -16.51 6.11
CA ALA A 330 5.50 -15.53 7.02
C ALA A 330 4.69 -16.18 8.17
N TRP A 331 4.04 -17.32 7.93
CA TRP A 331 3.28 -18.05 8.95
C TRP A 331 4.15 -18.57 10.11
N LEU A 332 5.42 -18.92 9.88
CA LEU A 332 6.35 -19.35 10.92
C LEU A 332 6.66 -18.22 11.90
N TRP A 333 6.80 -17.00 11.39
CA TRP A 333 7.09 -15.79 12.17
C TRP A 333 5.87 -15.30 12.95
N THR A 334 4.68 -15.42 12.36
CA THR A 334 3.43 -15.18 13.07
C THR A 334 3.25 -16.19 14.20
N MET A 335 3.52 -17.47 13.94
CA MET A 335 3.45 -18.52 14.96
C MET A 335 4.45 -18.29 16.11
N ALA A 336 5.68 -17.86 15.81
CA ALA A 336 6.67 -17.50 16.82
C ALA A 336 6.21 -16.32 17.71
N SER A 337 5.57 -15.30 17.13
CA SER A 337 5.02 -14.16 17.89
C SER A 337 3.87 -14.59 18.81
N SER A 338 3.00 -15.48 18.33
CA SER A 338 1.93 -16.06 19.16
C SER A 338 2.48 -16.94 20.28
N ILE A 339 3.53 -17.72 20.02
CA ILE A 339 4.21 -18.53 21.05
C ILE A 339 4.84 -17.63 22.11
N PHE A 340 5.45 -16.51 21.72
CA PHE A 340 6.00 -15.54 22.67
C PHE A 340 4.93 -14.91 23.56
N GLY A 341 3.78 -14.52 23.00
CA GLY A 341 2.64 -14.06 23.81
C GLY A 341 2.10 -15.13 24.77
N LEU A 342 2.05 -16.40 24.35
CA LEU A 342 1.66 -17.52 25.23
C LEU A 342 2.68 -17.78 26.34
N TYR A 343 3.97 -17.59 26.06
CA TYR A 343 5.02 -17.66 27.07
C TYR A 343 4.88 -16.54 28.10
N ASP A 344 4.62 -15.31 27.65
CA ASP A 344 4.38 -14.15 28.51
C ASP A 344 3.15 -14.38 29.41
N PHE A 345 2.05 -14.89 28.82
CA PHE A 345 0.87 -15.33 29.57
C PHE A 345 1.22 -16.37 30.65
N TYR A 346 2.04 -17.37 30.31
CA TYR A 346 2.44 -18.41 31.25
C TYR A 346 3.37 -17.88 32.35
N MET A 347 4.25 -16.93 32.05
CA MET A 347 5.13 -16.33 33.05
C MET A 347 4.36 -15.44 34.04
N ASP A 348 3.37 -14.70 33.54
CA ASP A 348 2.50 -13.84 34.35
C ASP A 348 1.46 -14.66 35.16
N PHE A 349 0.85 -15.68 34.55
CA PHE A 349 -0.25 -16.43 35.16
C PHE A 349 0.18 -17.77 35.79
N GLY A 350 1.08 -18.52 35.14
CA GLY A 350 1.49 -19.87 35.52
C GLY A 350 2.33 -19.96 36.79
N ASN A 351 2.89 -18.84 37.25
CA ASN A 351 3.66 -18.76 38.50
C ASN A 351 2.80 -18.40 39.73
N VAL A 352 1.48 -18.21 39.55
CA VAL A 352 0.57 -17.95 40.67
C VAL A 352 -0.01 -19.27 41.18
N PRO A 353 0.25 -19.69 42.44
CA PRO A 353 -0.30 -20.93 42.98
C PRO A 353 -1.81 -20.75 43.24
N VAL A 354 -2.68 -21.38 42.45
CA VAL A 354 -4.15 -21.24 42.59
C VAL A 354 -4.84 -22.60 42.46
N ASP A 355 -5.73 -22.91 43.41
CA ASP A 355 -6.61 -24.10 43.36
C ASP A 355 -7.73 -23.89 42.31
N PRO A 356 -7.89 -24.79 41.33
CA PRO A 356 -8.95 -24.69 40.31
C PRO A 356 -10.38 -24.54 40.86
N LYS A 357 -10.63 -24.99 42.09
CA LYS A 357 -11.94 -24.82 42.75
C LYS A 357 -12.25 -23.37 43.10
N ASP A 358 -11.24 -22.56 43.40
CA ASP A 358 -11.42 -21.14 43.70
C ASP A 358 -11.81 -20.33 42.46
N TYR A 359 -11.44 -20.81 41.27
CA TYR A 359 -11.84 -20.22 39.99
C TYR A 359 -13.33 -20.42 39.71
N ILE A 360 -13.82 -21.66 39.85
CA ILE A 360 -15.23 -21.99 39.62
C ILE A 360 -16.12 -21.27 40.64
N ASN A 361 -15.70 -21.21 41.89
CA ASN A 361 -16.42 -20.50 42.96
C ASN A 361 -16.45 -18.98 42.72
N SER A 362 -15.35 -18.38 42.28
CA SER A 362 -15.27 -16.95 41.96
C SER A 362 -16.16 -16.58 40.77
N LEU A 363 -16.22 -17.44 39.74
CA LEU A 363 -17.06 -17.25 38.55
C LEU A 363 -18.55 -17.35 38.89
N ILE A 364 -18.96 -18.37 39.66
CA ILE A 364 -20.36 -18.53 40.12
C ILE A 364 -20.79 -17.35 41.00
N PHE A 365 -19.89 -16.85 41.86
CA PHE A 365 -20.13 -15.68 42.70
C PHE A 365 -20.27 -14.38 41.87
N ALA A 366 -19.45 -14.19 40.84
CA ALA A 366 -19.54 -13.03 39.93
C ALA A 366 -20.89 -12.97 39.20
N LEU A 367 -21.32 -14.13 38.66
CA LEU A 367 -22.58 -14.25 37.93
C LEU A 367 -23.81 -14.00 38.82
N ARG A 368 -23.81 -14.54 40.05
CA ARG A 368 -24.88 -14.27 41.03
C ARG A 368 -24.93 -12.80 41.45
N ARG A 369 -23.77 -12.15 41.58
CA ARG A 369 -23.69 -10.74 41.99
C ARG A 369 -24.09 -9.77 40.87
N GLN A 370 -23.83 -10.11 39.60
CA GLN A 370 -24.38 -9.37 38.45
C GLN A 370 -25.91 -9.45 38.38
N GLN A 371 -26.51 -10.63 38.65
CA GLN A 371 -27.96 -10.78 38.73
C GLN A 371 -28.58 -9.91 39.84
N LEU A 372 -27.95 -9.85 41.02
CA LEU A 372 -28.39 -9.02 42.14
C LEU A 372 -28.21 -7.51 41.87
N LEU A 373 -27.13 -7.09 41.20
CA LEU A 373 -26.90 -5.71 40.78
C LEU A 373 -27.92 -5.24 39.73
N LEU A 374 -28.29 -6.10 38.78
CA LEU A 374 -29.36 -5.83 37.81
C LEU A 374 -30.74 -5.70 38.49
N GLN A 375 -30.97 -6.43 39.58
CA GLN A 375 -32.17 -6.27 40.42
C GLN A 375 -32.15 -5.00 41.28
N GLN A 376 -30.99 -4.59 41.82
CA GLN A 376 -30.82 -3.34 42.57
C GLN A 376 -30.93 -2.08 41.70
N ILE A 377 -30.40 -2.13 40.46
CA ILE A 377 -30.52 -1.02 39.49
C ILE A 377 -31.99 -0.81 39.08
N ARG A 378 -32.81 -1.87 39.05
CA ARG A 378 -34.26 -1.76 38.80
C ARG A 378 -35.06 -1.18 39.98
N SER A 379 -34.50 -1.09 41.19
CA SER A 379 -35.28 -0.86 42.41
C SER A 379 -34.89 0.34 43.28
N SER A 380 -33.80 1.08 43.06
CA SER A 380 -33.43 2.20 43.97
C SER A 380 -33.21 3.56 43.29
N LYS A 381 -34.22 4.44 43.37
CA LYS A 381 -34.00 5.88 43.59
C LYS A 381 -33.79 6.08 45.11
N LYS A 382 -32.70 6.76 45.48
CA LYS A 382 -32.24 7.12 46.86
C LYS A 382 -31.45 6.03 47.61
N CYS A 383 -30.12 6.16 47.63
CA CYS A 383 -29.32 6.35 48.86
C CYS A 383 -27.81 6.33 48.57
N ARG A 384 -27.09 7.35 49.05
CA ARG A 384 -25.68 7.34 49.49
C ARG A 384 -25.67 8.00 50.87
N PRO A 385 -24.86 7.60 51.87
CA PRO A 385 -23.42 7.90 51.86
C PRO A 385 -22.51 7.00 52.74
N LYS A 386 -21.53 6.29 52.15
CA LYS A 386 -20.29 5.83 52.84
C LYS A 386 -19.06 5.82 51.92
N ALA A 387 -19.02 6.70 50.93
CA ALA A 387 -17.94 6.77 49.94
C ALA A 387 -17.19 8.12 49.90
N LYS A 388 -17.27 8.93 50.97
CA LYS A 388 -16.63 10.26 50.96
C LYS A 388 -15.09 10.20 51.03
N ASN A 389 -14.49 9.15 51.58
CA ASN A 389 -13.03 9.03 51.66
C ASN A 389 -12.40 8.30 50.46
N LEU A 390 -13.19 7.65 49.59
CA LEU A 390 -12.69 6.96 48.38
C LEU A 390 -12.87 7.79 47.09
N GLN A 391 -13.80 8.75 47.08
CA GLN A 391 -14.03 9.65 45.92
C GLN A 391 -12.94 10.73 45.75
N ALA A 392 -12.23 11.11 46.82
CA ALA A 392 -11.25 12.18 46.76
C ALA A 392 -9.93 11.75 46.06
N LEU A 393 -9.54 10.47 46.15
CA LEU A 393 -8.33 9.95 45.50
C LEU A 393 -8.57 9.43 44.06
N THR A 394 -9.81 9.13 43.68
CA THR A 394 -10.12 8.48 42.39
C THR A 394 -10.44 9.47 41.28
N THR A 395 -10.98 10.66 41.58
CA THR A 395 -11.39 11.62 40.56
C THR A 395 -10.22 12.21 39.76
N PRO A 396 -9.07 12.60 40.35
CA PRO A 396 -7.92 13.12 39.59
C PRO A 396 -7.30 12.04 38.69
N ASN A 397 -7.17 10.81 39.20
CA ASN A 397 -6.66 9.68 38.42
C ASN A 397 -7.61 9.30 37.28
N LEU A 398 -8.92 9.41 37.49
CA LEU A 398 -9.94 9.15 36.45
C LEU A 398 -9.93 10.23 35.35
N VAL A 399 -9.71 11.49 35.71
CA VAL A 399 -9.55 12.60 34.76
C VAL A 399 -8.22 12.47 34.01
N ALA A 400 -7.14 12.05 34.69
CA ALA A 400 -5.86 11.78 34.07
C ALA A 400 -5.95 10.62 33.06
N ILE A 401 -6.53 9.48 33.44
CA ILE A 401 -6.66 8.31 32.54
C ILE A 401 -7.54 8.64 31.33
N ASN A 402 -8.69 9.28 31.52
CA ASN A 402 -9.54 9.67 30.40
C ASN A 402 -8.89 10.77 29.53
N GLY A 403 -8.19 11.72 30.14
CA GLY A 403 -7.39 12.72 29.42
C GLY A 403 -6.26 12.10 28.61
N THR A 404 -5.60 11.09 29.16
CA THR A 404 -4.54 10.30 28.51
C THR A 404 -5.10 9.46 27.36
N ASN A 405 -6.27 8.86 27.50
CA ASN A 405 -6.93 8.13 26.41
C ASN A 405 -7.35 9.06 25.26
N VAL A 406 -7.87 10.25 25.58
CA VAL A 406 -8.18 11.29 24.57
C VAL A 406 -6.90 11.81 23.90
N ALA A 407 -5.83 12.04 24.66
CA ALA A 407 -4.54 12.45 24.12
C ALA A 407 -3.92 11.37 23.21
N THR A 408 -4.04 10.09 23.59
CA THR A 408 -3.62 8.95 22.78
C THR A 408 -4.41 8.85 21.48
N PHE A 409 -5.73 9.07 21.54
CA PHE A 409 -6.58 9.13 20.35
C PHE A 409 -6.16 10.25 19.39
N VAL A 410 -5.84 11.44 19.92
CA VAL A 410 -5.37 12.58 19.12
C VAL A 410 -3.97 12.31 18.55
N LEU A 411 -3.05 11.77 19.36
CA LEU A 411 -1.69 11.40 18.93
C LEU A 411 -1.70 10.30 17.86
N TYR A 412 -2.48 9.24 18.05
CA TYR A 412 -2.64 8.17 17.06
C TYR A 412 -3.25 8.68 15.75
N SER A 413 -4.19 9.63 15.81
CA SER A 413 -4.75 10.30 14.63
C SER A 413 -3.71 11.18 13.92
N ILE A 414 -2.85 11.89 14.67
CA ILE A 414 -1.74 12.69 14.13
C ILE A 414 -0.65 11.79 13.51
N MET A 415 -0.38 10.63 14.11
CA MET A 415 0.58 9.62 13.61
C MET A 415 0.19 9.04 12.23
N GLN A 416 -1.09 9.14 11.83
CA GLN A 416 -1.53 8.79 10.47
C GLN A 416 -0.98 9.72 9.37
N HIS A 417 -0.47 10.89 9.76
CA HIS A 417 0.02 11.94 8.86
C HIS A 417 1.53 12.22 9.01
N LEU A 418 2.23 11.50 9.90
CA LEU A 418 3.66 11.69 10.15
C LEU A 418 4.49 10.50 9.64
N PRO A 419 5.73 10.74 9.16
CA PRO A 419 6.63 9.66 8.79
C PRO A 419 6.90 8.74 9.97
N MET A 420 6.94 7.42 9.70
CA MET A 420 6.94 6.34 10.70
C MET A 420 8.09 6.44 11.73
N SER A 421 9.22 7.04 11.35
CA SER A 421 10.35 7.31 12.25
C SER A 421 10.03 8.34 13.34
N LYS A 422 9.20 9.35 13.07
CA LYS A 422 8.76 10.35 14.06
C LYS A 422 7.66 9.79 14.96
N ALA A 423 6.79 8.94 14.42
CA ALA A 423 5.75 8.22 15.15
C ALA A 423 6.35 7.26 16.20
N LEU A 424 7.45 6.57 15.87
CA LEU A 424 8.15 5.67 16.81
C LEU A 424 8.86 6.42 17.94
N ILE A 425 9.40 7.62 17.71
CA ILE A 425 10.02 8.45 18.76
C ILE A 425 8.97 8.90 19.77
N ILE A 426 7.80 9.34 19.28
CA ILE A 426 6.70 9.78 20.15
C ILE A 426 6.11 8.61 20.95
N ALA A 427 5.95 7.44 20.31
CA ALA A 427 5.53 6.21 21.01
C ALA A 427 6.54 5.77 22.07
N GLY A 428 7.85 5.90 21.80
CA GLY A 428 8.91 5.63 22.79
C GLY A 428 8.81 6.53 24.04
N PHE A 429 8.61 7.84 23.85
CA PHE A 429 8.40 8.78 24.96
C PHE A 429 7.10 8.51 25.74
N TYR A 430 6.06 8.04 25.05
CA TYR A 430 4.76 7.74 25.65
C TYR A 430 4.78 6.43 26.48
N CYS A 431 5.49 5.41 26.01
CA CYS A 431 5.66 4.13 26.71
C CYS A 431 6.51 4.28 27.98
N ASP A 432 7.51 5.16 28.00
CA ASP A 432 8.29 5.50 29.20
C ASP A 432 7.38 6.09 30.31
N TYR A 433 6.38 6.89 29.93
CA TYR A 433 5.45 7.53 30.87
C TYR A 433 4.47 6.56 31.55
N LEU A 434 4.09 5.47 30.88
CA LEU A 434 3.18 4.45 31.39
C LEU A 434 3.90 3.36 32.18
N MET A 435 5.12 2.99 31.79
CA MET A 435 5.90 1.95 32.46
C MET A 435 6.43 2.38 33.84
N PHE A 436 6.79 3.66 34.00
CA PHE A 436 7.40 4.13 35.26
C PHE A 436 6.42 4.82 36.22
N GLY A 437 5.18 5.07 35.78
CA GLY A 437 4.16 5.77 36.57
C GLY A 437 4.52 7.22 36.91
N ILE A 438 3.52 8.03 37.28
CA ILE A 438 3.79 9.34 37.89
C ILE A 438 4.31 9.07 39.31
N PRO A 439 5.51 9.54 39.70
CA PRO A 439 5.99 9.34 41.06
C PRO A 439 4.97 9.91 42.05
N PRO A 440 4.70 9.24 43.17
CA PRO A 440 3.74 9.72 44.14
C PRO A 440 4.13 11.13 44.58
N ILE A 441 3.19 12.08 44.44
CA ILE A 441 3.35 13.43 44.97
C ILE A 441 3.59 13.27 46.47
N ARG A 442 4.81 13.61 46.94
CA ARG A 442 5.21 13.51 48.34
C ARG A 442 4.12 14.15 49.21
N GLN A 443 3.54 13.36 50.12
CA GLN A 443 2.71 13.92 51.17
C GLN A 443 3.57 14.86 52.04
N PRO A 444 3.03 16.00 52.50
CA PRO A 444 3.71 16.78 53.52
C PRO A 444 3.83 15.91 54.78
N ASN A 445 5.04 15.82 55.32
CA ASN A 445 5.30 15.14 56.59
C ASN A 445 4.35 15.68 57.67
N HIS A 446 3.45 14.85 58.16
CA HIS A 446 2.86 15.06 59.47
C HIS A 446 3.93 14.71 60.51
N SER A 447 4.70 15.72 60.92
CA SER A 447 5.41 15.67 62.20
C SER A 447 4.39 15.82 63.33
N LYS A 448 4.47 14.87 64.26
CA LYS A 448 3.80 14.69 65.55
C LYS A 448 3.05 15.89 66.14
#